data_AF-A0A2L0NFQ6-F1
#
_entry.id   AF-A0A2L0NFQ6-F1
#
_cell.length_a   1.000
_cell.length_b   1.000
_cell.length_c   1.000
_cell.angle_alpha   90.00
_cell.angle_beta   90.00
_cell.angle_gamma   90.00
#
_symmetry.space_group_name_H-M   'P 1'
#
loop_
_entity.id
_entity.type
_entity.pdbx_description
1 polymer ?
#
loop_
_entity_poly.entity_id
_entity_poly.type
_entity_poly.pdbx_seq_one_letter_code
_entity_poly.pdbx_strand_id
1 'polypeptide(L)' 'MNTGGSQARLIDGRFELLAGLGGGGMGLVWRARDNALHREVALKEVRPPDPAMAEADPEGAHELRERV' A
#
# COMPACT_ATOMS: atom_id res chain seq x y z
N MET A 1 -0.49 -31.76 -0.14
CA MET A 1 0.12 -31.35 1.16
C MET A 1 -0.01 -29.84 1.24
N ASN A 2 -1.03 -29.34 1.94
CA ASN A 2 -1.29 -27.90 2.03
C ASN A 2 -0.53 -27.38 3.25
N THR A 3 0.73 -27.01 3.05
CA THR A 3 1.60 -26.49 4.12
C THR A 3 1.96 -25.06 3.80
N GLY A 4 1.46 -24.15 4.63
CA GLY A 4 1.73 -22.73 4.54
C GLY A 4 0.60 -21.98 5.21
N GLY A 5 0.55 -22.00 6.55
CA GLY A 5 -0.31 -21.10 7.29
C GLY A 5 -0.05 -19.69 6.76
N SER A 6 -1.10 -19.03 6.28
CA SER A 6 -1.09 -17.65 5.83
C SER A 6 -0.70 -16.77 7.01
N GLN A 7 0.61 -16.62 7.22
CA GLN A 7 1.19 -15.67 8.16
C GLN A 7 0.65 -14.30 7.73
N ALA A 8 -0.31 -13.78 8.49
CA ALA A 8 -0.87 -12.47 8.25
C ALA A 8 0.30 -11.47 8.22
N ARG A 9 0.47 -10.77 7.09
CA ARG A 9 1.59 -9.83 6.91
C ARG A 9 1.29 -8.60 7.77
N LEU A 10 2.03 -8.46 8.86
CA LEU A 10 1.94 -7.32 9.77
C LEU A 10 2.91 -6.22 9.33
N ILE A 11 2.40 -5.02 9.10
CA ILE A 11 3.19 -3.83 8.76
C ILE A 11 3.28 -2.94 9.98
N ASP A 12 4.51 -2.55 10.32
CA ASP A 12 4.81 -1.61 11.43
C ASP A 12 4.21 -2.03 12.78
N GLY A 13 4.02 -3.34 12.99
CA GLY A 13 3.35 -3.87 14.20
C GLY A 13 1.87 -3.48 14.35
N ARG A 14 1.29 -2.73 13.40
CA ARG A 14 -0.03 -2.10 13.55
C ARG A 14 -1.06 -2.58 12.53
N PHE A 15 -0.65 -2.76 11.28
CA PHE A 15 -1.58 -3.06 10.20
C PHE A 15 -1.45 -4.51 9.76
N GLU A 16 -2.47 -5.31 10.02
CA GLU A 16 -2.55 -6.69 9.56
C GLU A 16 -3.15 -6.72 8.16
N LEU A 17 -2.39 -7.16 7.15
CA LEU A 17 -2.91 -7.29 5.79
C LEU A 17 -3.87 -8.48 5.67
N LEU A 18 -5.08 -8.20 5.22
CA LEU A 18 -6.16 -9.18 5.10
C LEU A 18 -6.32 -9.70 3.66
N ALA A 19 -6.35 -8.79 2.67
CA ALA A 19 -6.53 -9.15 1.26
C ALA A 19 -6.05 -8.05 0.32
N GLY A 20 -5.63 -8.40 -0.90
CA GLY A 20 -5.45 -7.42 -1.97
C GLY A 20 -6.80 -6.91 -2.47
N LEU A 21 -6.93 -5.60 -2.67
CA LEU A 21 -8.13 -4.96 -3.23
C LEU A 21 -7.98 -4.62 -4.72
N GLY A 22 -6.75 -4.36 -5.19
CA GLY A 22 -6.47 -4.04 -6.59
C GLY A 22 -5.12 -3.35 -6.75
N GLY A 23 -4.74 -3.04 -7.99
CA GLY A 23 -3.49 -2.36 -8.29
C GLY A 23 -3.45 -1.76 -9.68
N GLY A 24 -2.61 -0.73 -9.84
CA GLY A 24 -2.38 -0.02 -11.11
C GLY A 24 -1.01 0.67 -11.14
N GLY A 25 -0.79 1.57 -12.09
CA GLY A 25 0.51 2.24 -12.28
C GLY A 25 1.04 2.99 -11.06
N MET A 26 0.17 3.41 -10.14
CA MET A 26 0.54 4.09 -8.90
C MET A 26 0.71 3.17 -7.68
N GLY A 27 0.63 1.85 -7.84
CA GLY A 27 0.85 0.88 -6.77
C GLY A 27 -0.28 -0.11 -6.50
N LEU A 28 -0.17 -0.81 -5.37
CA LEU A 28 -1.12 -1.84 -4.91
C LEU A 28 -1.97 -1.32 -3.76
N VAL A 29 -3.22 -1.74 -3.67
CA VAL A 29 -4.15 -1.43 -2.59
C VAL A 29 -4.51 -2.70 -1.85
N TRP A 30 -4.46 -2.66 -0.53
CA TRP A 30 -4.72 -3.78 0.37
C TRP A 30 -5.81 -3.41 1.36
N ARG A 31 -6.66 -4.38 1.70
CA ARG A 31 -7.51 -4.35 2.88
C ARG A 31 -6.67 -4.78 4.07
N ALA A 32 -6.66 -3.98 5.13
CA ALA A 32 -5.93 -4.27 6.36
C ALA A 32 -6.80 -4.00 7.59
N ARG A 33 -6.47 -4.64 8.72
CA ARG A 33 -6.99 -4.28 10.04
C ARG A 33 -5.98 -3.33 10.71
N ASP A 34 -6.42 -2.15 11.10
CA ASP A 34 -5.67 -1.28 11.99
C ASP A 34 -5.93 -1.73 13.44
N ASN A 35 -4.91 -2.29 14.09
CA ASN A 35 -5.04 -2.82 15.45
C ASN A 35 -5.15 -1.72 16.51
N ALA A 36 -4.67 -0.51 16.24
CA ALA A 36 -4.79 0.61 17.18
C ALA A 36 -6.19 1.22 17.16
N LEU A 37 -6.82 1.25 15.98
CA LEU A 37 -8.17 1.81 15.79
C LEU A 37 -9.28 0.74 15.72
N HIS A 38 -8.90 -0.53 15.78
CA HIS A 38 -9.78 -1.70 15.69
C HIS A 38 -10.72 -1.70 14.47
N ARG A 39 -10.31 -1.12 13.34
CA ARG A 39 -11.14 -0.99 12.12
C ARG A 39 -10.43 -1.44 10.86
N GLU A 40 -11.20 -1.75 9.82
CA GLU A 40 -10.65 -2.04 8.50
C GLU A 40 -10.26 -0.74 7.77
N VAL A 41 -9.12 -0.77 7.10
CA VAL A 41 -8.55 0.35 6.34
C VAL A 41 -8.01 -0.13 5.00
N ALA A 42 -7.90 0.77 4.03
CA ALA A 42 -7.18 0.52 2.79
C ALA A 42 -5.74 1.05 2.91
N LEU A 43 -4.75 0.18 2.70
CA LEU A 43 -3.34 0.58 2.59
C LEU A 43 -2.93 0.63 1.12
N LYS A 44 -2.30 1.74 0.71
CA LYS A 44 -1.71 1.87 -0.61
C LYS A 44 -0.20 1.67 -0.51
N GLU A 45 0.30 0.61 -1.11
CA GLU A 45 1.73 0.41 -1.34
C GLU A 45 2.14 1.27 -2.53
N VAL A 46 2.80 2.40 -2.24
CA VAL A 46 3.35 3.28 -3.28
C VAL A 46 4.59 2.62 -3.84
N ARG A 47 4.55 2.23 -5.12
CA ARG A 47 5.78 1.87 -5.83
C ARG A 47 6.48 3.17 -6.23
N PRO A 48 7.81 3.26 -6.11
CA PRO A 48 8.52 4.34 -6.78
C PRO A 48 8.14 4.31 -8.27
N PRO A 49 7.97 5.47 -8.92
CA PRO A 49 7.68 5.51 -10.34
C PRO A 49 8.76 4.70 -11.05
N ASP A 50 8.35 3.80 -11.95
CA ASP A 50 9.28 3.17 -12.88
C ASP A 50 10.13 4.29 -13.49
N PRO A 51 11.47 4.15 -13.58
CA PRO A 51 12.30 5.21 -14.17
C PRO A 51 11.83 5.57 -15.59
N ALA A 52 11.22 4.62 -16.32
CA ALA A 52 10.59 4.85 -17.61
C ALA A 52 9.26 5.65 -17.56
N MET A 53 8.55 5.66 -16.42
CA MET A 53 7.36 6.50 -16.17
C MET A 53 7.72 7.86 -15.57
N ALA A 54 8.84 7.97 -14.84
CA ALA A 54 9.33 9.24 -14.31
C ALA A 54 9.70 10.25 -15.42
N GLU A 55 10.02 9.76 -16.63
CA GLU A 55 10.21 10.59 -17.81
C GLU A 55 8.89 11.15 -18.39
N ALA A 56 7.74 10.56 -18.04
CA ALA A 56 6.43 10.90 -18.62
C ALA A 56 5.58 11.86 -17.77
N ASP A 57 5.90 12.07 -16.49
CA ASP A 57 5.18 13.02 -15.61
C ASP A 57 6.09 13.56 -14.48
N PRO A 58 6.80 14.68 -14.71
CA PRO A 58 7.60 15.35 -13.69
C PRO A 58 6.77 16.15 -12.66
N GLU A 59 5.46 16.33 -12.86
CA GLU A 59 4.61 17.19 -12.00
C GLU A 59 3.92 16.41 -10.86
N GLY A 60 3.56 15.14 -11.07
CA GLY A 60 2.84 14.33 -10.07
C GLY A 60 3.63 13.98 -8.80
N ALA A 61 4.96 14.10 -8.80
CA ALA A 61 5.80 13.77 -7.65
C ALA A 61 5.88 14.88 -6.59
N HIS A 62 5.47 16.11 -6.93
CA HIS A 62 5.71 17.29 -6.08
C HIS A 62 4.54 17.67 -5.14
N GLU A 63 3.35 17.07 -5.27
CA GLU A 63 2.15 17.57 -4.59
C GLU A 63 1.91 17.04 -3.15
N LEU A 64 2.66 16.07 -2.63
CA LEU A 64 2.39 15.49 -1.29
C LEU A 64 3.15 16.16 -0.12
N ARG A 65 3.67 17.38 -0.28
CA ARG A 65 4.41 18.05 0.80
C ARG A 65 3.84 19.36 1.33
N GLU A 66 2.84 19.97 0.70
CA GLU A 66 2.28 21.21 1.21
C GLU A 66 0.77 21.23 1.18
N ARG A 67 0.18 21.02 2.37
CA ARG A 67 -0.92 21.82 2.90
C ARG A 67 -0.99 21.63 4.41
N VAL A 68 -0.15 22.42 5.09
CA VAL A 68 -0.37 22.94 6.45
C VAL A 68 -1.46 24.00 6.39
#